data_AF-A0A6S6TY14-F1
#
_entry.id   AF-A0A6S6TY14-F1
#
_cell.length_a   1.000
_cell.length_b   1.000
_cell.length_c   1.000
_cell.angle_alpha   90.00
_cell.angle_beta   90.00
_cell.angle_gamma   90.00
#
_symmetry.space_group_name_H-M   'P 1'
#
loop_
_entity.id
_entity.type
_entity.pdbx_description
1 polymer ?
#
loop_
_entity_poly.entity_id
_entity_poly.type
_entity_poly.pdbx_seq_one_letter_code
_entity_poly.pdbx_strand_id
1 'polypeptide(L)'
;MRIKIDIKKLFALMAVVVFLGACSDKDAVNEYDKPALHWYQNIVKELASMNLDKADNLYISLKSEHSRSPLLPTATMLLANAHMEDQAYIMADYYLDEYLKKYAAGSRVEQAKFLKIKAAFLGIKDVNKEQKLMLDTLIEVDKFVKAYPNSIYLPVVSTVRVRLHMSQYLLNENVASLYDRLGKDKAAEIYENKNAHSPLNMADIKAPEIGFVDSILK
;
A
#
# COMPACT_ATOMS: atom_id res chain seq x y z
N MET A 1 -12.53 -33.76 -57.19
CA MET A 1 -11.44 -32.80 -56.91
C MET A 1 -11.11 -32.87 -55.41
N ARG A 2 -10.04 -33.57 -55.03
CA ARG A 2 -9.65 -33.71 -53.60
C ARG A 2 -8.75 -32.53 -53.22
N ILE A 3 -9.26 -31.62 -52.39
CA ILE A 3 -8.49 -30.51 -51.86
C ILE A 3 -7.44 -31.09 -50.90
N LYS A 4 -6.16 -31.07 -51.29
CA LYS A 4 -5.05 -31.38 -50.37
C LYS A 4 -4.83 -30.16 -49.48
N ILE A 5 -5.37 -30.19 -48.26
CA ILE A 5 -5.13 -29.17 -47.26
C ILE A 5 -3.72 -29.43 -46.69
N ASP A 6 -2.79 -28.53 -46.98
CA ASP A 6 -1.45 -28.56 -46.42
C ASP A 6 -1.51 -28.14 -44.95
N ILE A 7 -1.18 -29.07 -44.04
CA ILE A 7 -1.25 -28.88 -42.59
C ILE A 7 -0.41 -27.66 -42.16
N LYS A 8 0.68 -27.34 -42.87
CA LYS A 8 1.50 -26.13 -42.60
C LYS A 8 0.75 -24.84 -42.92
N LYS A 9 -0.07 -24.85 -43.99
CA LYS A 9 -0.92 -23.71 -44.36
C LYS A 9 -2.12 -23.57 -43.42
N LEU A 10 -2.66 -24.69 -42.92
CA LEU A 10 -3.71 -24.68 -41.90
C LEU A 10 -3.19 -24.12 -40.57
N PHE A 11 -1.98 -24.49 -40.17
CA PHE A 11 -1.34 -23.98 -38.96
C PHE A 11 -0.99 -22.48 -39.09
N ALA A 12 -0.51 -22.06 -40.26
CA ALA A 12 -0.26 -20.65 -40.55
C ALA A 12 -1.55 -19.82 -40.52
N LEU A 13 -2.66 -20.34 -41.07
CA LEU A 13 -3.95 -19.68 -41.04
C LEU A 13 -4.51 -19.55 -39.61
N MET A 14 -4.36 -20.60 -38.79
CA MET A 14 -4.77 -20.57 -37.39
C MET A 14 -3.92 -19.59 -36.57
N ALA A 15 -2.61 -19.51 -36.83
CA ALA A 15 -1.74 -18.52 -36.18
C ALA A 15 -2.14 -17.08 -36.54
N VAL A 16 -2.46 -16.80 -37.80
CA VAL A 16 -2.95 -15.47 -38.24
C VAL A 16 -4.27 -15.11 -37.55
N VAL A 17 -5.20 -16.05 -37.39
CA VAL A 17 -6.47 -15.81 -36.68
C VAL A 17 -6.24 -15.51 -35.20
N VAL A 18 -5.30 -16.20 -34.54
CA VAL A 18 -4.94 -15.93 -33.13
C VAL A 18 -4.26 -14.55 -32.97
N PHE A 19 -3.40 -14.15 -33.91
CA PHE A 19 -2.78 -12.82 -33.87
C PHE A 19 -3.75 -11.67 -34.19
N LEU A 20 -4.77 -11.90 -35.01
CA LEU A 20 -5.81 -10.90 -35.32
C LEU A 20 -6.90 -10.82 -34.23
N GLY A 21 -7.10 -11.88 -33.43
CA GLY A 21 -8.00 -11.87 -32.26
C GLY A 21 -7.39 -11.29 -30.98
N ALA A 22 -6.09 -10.98 -30.97
CA ALA A 22 -5.40 -10.40 -29.82
C ALA A 22 -5.55 -8.87 -29.69
N CYS A 23 -6.26 -8.23 -30.63
CA CYS A 23 -6.82 -6.90 -30.39
C CYS A 23 -8.04 -7.07 -29.47
N SER A 24 -7.79 -7.25 -28.17
CA SER A 24 -8.75 -6.84 -27.16
C SER A 24 -9.06 -5.38 -27.46
N ASP A 25 -10.31 -5.08 -27.81
CA ASP A 25 -10.80 -3.71 -27.85
C ASP A 25 -10.45 -3.12 -26.49
N LYS A 26 -9.45 -2.23 -26.49
CA LYS A 26 -9.32 -1.30 -25.40
C LYS A 26 -10.49 -0.38 -25.69
N ASP A 27 -11.60 -0.57 -24.98
CA ASP A 27 -12.68 0.41 -24.89
C ASP A 27 -12.11 1.70 -24.28
N ALA A 28 -11.16 2.32 -24.97
CA ALA A 28 -10.88 3.73 -24.93
C ALA A 28 -12.03 4.37 -25.70
N VAL A 29 -13.24 4.25 -25.15
CA VAL A 29 -14.21 5.30 -25.39
C VAL A 29 -13.56 6.50 -24.75
N ASN A 30 -12.96 7.31 -25.61
CA ASN A 30 -12.52 8.68 -25.37
C ASN A 30 -13.76 9.50 -25.02
N GLU A 31 -14.39 9.17 -23.90
CA GLU A 31 -15.42 9.97 -23.30
C GLU A 31 -14.72 11.20 -22.76
N TYR A 32 -15.13 12.35 -23.26
CA TYR A 32 -14.69 13.65 -22.79
C TYR A 32 -15.94 14.50 -22.56
N ASP A 33 -15.76 15.63 -21.87
CA ASP A 33 -16.81 16.63 -21.65
C ASP A 33 -18.06 16.08 -20.94
N LYS A 34 -17.86 15.14 -20.01
CA LYS A 34 -18.95 14.60 -19.19
C LYS A 34 -19.08 15.39 -17.89
N PRO A 35 -20.28 15.50 -17.30
CA PRO A 35 -20.44 16.14 -15.99
C PRO A 35 -19.61 15.43 -14.91
N ALA A 36 -19.14 16.16 -13.90
CA ALA A 36 -18.37 15.59 -12.78
C ALA A 36 -19.06 14.38 -12.12
N LEU A 37 -20.40 14.39 -12.03
CA LEU A 37 -21.17 13.30 -11.45
C LEU A 37 -21.06 11.99 -12.27
N HIS A 38 -20.99 12.09 -13.61
CA HIS A 38 -20.83 10.93 -14.49
C HIS A 38 -19.50 10.23 -14.20
N TRP A 39 -18.41 10.99 -14.16
CA TRP A 39 -17.10 10.45 -13.82
C TRP A 39 -17.08 9.79 -12.44
N TYR A 40 -17.62 10.49 -11.44
CA TYR A 40 -17.71 9.97 -10.07
C TYR A 40 -18.50 8.65 -9.98
N GLN A 41 -19.66 8.56 -10.64
CA GLN A 41 -20.48 7.34 -10.63
C GLN A 41 -19.74 6.15 -11.26
N ASN A 42 -19.02 6.38 -12.35
CA ASN A 42 -18.22 5.32 -12.98
C ASN A 42 -17.02 4.92 -12.11
N ILE A 43 -16.35 5.86 -11.42
CA ILE A 43 -15.32 5.53 -10.42
C ILE A 43 -15.89 4.57 -9.37
N VAL A 44 -17.04 4.91 -8.77
CA VAL A 44 -17.69 4.07 -7.75
C VAL A 44 -18.05 2.69 -8.30
N LYS A 45 -18.53 2.62 -9.55
CA LYS A 45 -18.88 1.35 -10.22
C LYS A 45 -17.65 0.45 -10.44
N GLU A 46 -16.55 1.00 -10.94
CA GLU A 46 -15.32 0.26 -11.17
C GLU A 46 -14.68 -0.17 -9.84
N LEU A 47 -14.70 0.69 -8.81
CA LEU A 47 -14.26 0.34 -7.46
C LEU A 47 -15.07 -0.82 -6.86
N ALA A 48 -16.40 -0.83 -7.04
CA ALA A 48 -17.25 -1.93 -6.58
C ALA A 48 -16.91 -3.28 -7.26
N SER A 49 -16.25 -3.23 -8.42
CA SER A 49 -15.79 -4.41 -9.15
C SER A 49 -14.28 -4.68 -8.96
N MET A 50 -13.63 -3.99 -8.01
CA MET A 50 -12.18 -4.02 -7.78
C MET A 50 -11.33 -3.73 -9.02
N ASN A 51 -11.86 -2.97 -9.97
CA ASN A 51 -11.15 -2.57 -11.18
C ASN A 51 -10.40 -1.25 -10.95
N LEU A 52 -9.33 -1.33 -10.15
CA LEU A 52 -8.62 -0.15 -9.66
C LEU A 52 -7.96 0.66 -10.78
N ASP A 53 -7.38 0.01 -11.77
CA ASP A 53 -6.76 0.67 -12.92
C ASP A 53 -7.76 1.54 -13.69
N LYS A 54 -8.99 1.03 -13.92
CA LYS A 54 -10.04 1.82 -14.57
C LYS A 54 -10.54 2.94 -13.67
N ALA A 55 -10.72 2.68 -12.37
CA ALA A 55 -11.12 3.71 -11.42
C ALA A 55 -10.10 4.87 -11.34
N ASP A 56 -8.80 4.55 -11.34
CA ASP A 56 -7.71 5.52 -11.35
C ASP A 56 -7.75 6.38 -12.62
N ASN A 57 -7.95 5.77 -13.80
CA ASN A 57 -8.09 6.50 -15.06
C ASN A 57 -9.31 7.43 -15.09
N LEU A 58 -10.46 6.97 -14.60
CA LEU A 58 -11.67 7.79 -14.49
C LEU A 58 -11.49 8.95 -13.50
N TYR A 59 -10.72 8.74 -12.42
CA TYR A 59 -10.36 9.80 -11.48
C TYR A 59 -9.47 10.87 -12.11
N ILE A 60 -8.54 10.48 -12.98
CA ILE A 60 -7.73 11.43 -13.76
C ILE A 60 -8.66 12.31 -14.61
N SER A 61 -9.62 11.73 -15.34
CA SER A 61 -10.61 12.48 -16.14
C SER A 61 -11.46 13.43 -15.28
N LEU A 62 -11.96 12.96 -14.13
CA LEU A 62 -12.70 13.81 -13.19
C LEU A 62 -11.85 15.01 -12.75
N LYS A 63 -10.58 14.76 -12.40
CA LYS A 63 -9.67 15.79 -11.89
C LYS A 63 -9.26 16.80 -12.97
N SER A 64 -9.03 16.35 -14.19
CA SER A 64 -8.63 17.21 -15.30
C SER A 64 -9.77 18.10 -15.79
N GLU A 65 -10.97 17.55 -15.95
CA GLU A 65 -12.12 18.29 -16.46
C GLU A 65 -12.80 19.13 -15.37
N HIS A 66 -12.81 18.63 -14.12
CA HIS A 66 -13.57 19.24 -13.02
C HIS A 66 -12.71 19.43 -11.77
N SER A 67 -11.57 20.11 -11.91
CA SER A 67 -10.58 20.33 -10.84
C SER A 67 -11.09 20.99 -9.56
N ARG A 68 -12.26 21.65 -9.60
CA ARG A 68 -12.93 22.27 -8.43
C ARG A 68 -14.16 21.50 -7.96
N SER A 69 -14.39 20.29 -8.47
CA SER A 69 -15.57 19.51 -8.13
C SER A 69 -15.60 19.17 -6.63
N PRO A 70 -16.75 19.34 -5.95
CA PRO A 70 -16.90 18.91 -4.56
C PRO A 70 -16.87 17.37 -4.40
N LEU A 71 -16.86 16.62 -5.51
CA LEU A 71 -16.78 15.15 -5.52
C LEU A 71 -15.34 14.64 -5.41
N LEU A 72 -14.34 15.48 -5.71
CA LEU A 72 -12.93 15.09 -5.66
C LEU A 72 -12.50 14.58 -4.27
N PRO A 73 -12.80 15.26 -3.15
CA PRO A 73 -12.42 14.76 -1.82
C PRO A 73 -12.92 13.34 -1.55
N THR A 74 -14.19 13.06 -1.87
CA THR A 74 -14.78 11.74 -1.63
C THR A 74 -14.20 10.70 -2.58
N ALA A 75 -14.02 11.02 -3.87
CA ALA A 75 -13.41 10.11 -4.83
C ALA A 75 -11.98 9.72 -4.41
N THR A 76 -11.16 10.70 -4.01
CA THR A 76 -9.79 10.45 -3.55
C THR A 76 -9.75 9.53 -2.33
N MET A 77 -10.65 9.74 -1.36
CA MET A 77 -10.73 8.89 -0.17
C MET A 77 -11.22 7.47 -0.52
N LEU A 78 -12.15 7.32 -1.46
CA LEU A 78 -12.60 6.00 -1.93
C LEU A 78 -11.46 5.22 -2.59
N LEU A 79 -10.68 5.88 -3.46
CA LEU A 79 -9.51 5.27 -4.10
C LEU A 79 -8.46 4.87 -3.06
N ALA A 80 -8.16 5.74 -2.10
CA ALA A 80 -7.24 5.42 -1.01
C ALA A 80 -7.65 4.15 -0.24
N ASN A 81 -8.94 4.01 0.09
CA ASN A 81 -9.44 2.83 0.79
C ASN A 81 -9.46 1.58 -0.09
N ALA A 82 -9.85 1.69 -1.36
CA ALA A 82 -9.86 0.56 -2.27
C ALA A 82 -8.44 0.01 -2.52
N HIS A 83 -7.46 0.89 -2.73
CA HIS A 83 -6.03 0.49 -2.81
C HIS A 83 -5.50 -0.07 -1.49
N MET A 84 -6.00 0.40 -0.33
CA MET A 84 -5.68 -0.20 0.97
C MET A 84 -6.23 -1.64 1.07
N GLU A 85 -7.46 -1.87 0.60
CA GLU A 85 -8.11 -3.19 0.59
C GLU A 85 -7.41 -4.18 -0.34
N ASP A 86 -6.92 -3.69 -1.48
CA ASP A 86 -6.10 -4.46 -2.43
C ASP A 86 -4.63 -4.62 -1.99
N GLN A 87 -4.27 -4.14 -0.80
CA GLN A 87 -2.90 -4.16 -0.27
C GLN A 87 -1.88 -3.39 -1.12
N ALA A 88 -2.35 -2.54 -2.04
CA ALA A 88 -1.58 -1.58 -2.79
C ALA A 88 -1.27 -0.34 -1.93
N TYR A 89 -0.56 -0.56 -0.82
CA TYR A 89 -0.36 0.47 0.22
C TYR A 89 0.37 1.72 -0.26
N ILE A 90 1.23 1.60 -1.27
CA ILE A 90 1.90 2.76 -1.89
C ILE A 90 0.89 3.64 -2.63
N MET A 91 -0.08 3.03 -3.32
CA MET A 91 -1.15 3.76 -4.00
C MET A 91 -2.15 4.35 -3.01
N ALA A 92 -2.47 3.62 -1.94
CA ALA A 92 -3.25 4.16 -0.83
C ALA A 92 -2.56 5.40 -0.22
N ASP A 93 -1.26 5.33 0.05
CA ASP A 93 -0.47 6.46 0.55
C ASP A 93 -0.52 7.66 -0.40
N TYR A 94 -0.33 7.41 -1.71
CA TYR A 94 -0.40 8.44 -2.75
C TYR A 94 -1.72 9.23 -2.72
N TYR A 95 -2.86 8.53 -2.68
CA TYR A 95 -4.17 9.18 -2.65
C TYR A 95 -4.44 9.89 -1.31
N LEU A 96 -4.00 9.32 -0.18
CA LEU A 96 -4.09 9.99 1.12
C LEU A 96 -3.25 11.27 1.17
N ASP A 97 -2.09 11.27 0.51
CA ASP A 97 -1.23 12.44 0.39
C ASP A 97 -1.88 13.54 -0.46
N GLU A 98 -2.49 13.17 -1.58
CA GLU A 98 -3.28 14.11 -2.39
C GLU A 98 -4.44 14.68 -1.56
N TYR A 99 -5.16 13.82 -0.82
CA TYR A 99 -6.28 14.22 0.03
C TYR A 99 -5.86 15.20 1.13
N LEU A 100 -4.77 14.91 1.84
CA LEU A 100 -4.24 15.79 2.89
C LEU A 100 -3.80 17.15 2.34
N LYS A 101 -3.15 17.17 1.17
CA LYS A 101 -2.64 18.40 0.56
C LYS A 101 -3.75 19.31 0.02
N LYS A 102 -4.85 18.74 -0.47
CA LYS A 102 -5.86 19.50 -1.23
C LYS A 102 -7.21 19.64 -0.55
N TYR A 103 -7.64 18.66 0.23
CA TYR A 103 -9.06 18.51 0.59
C TYR A 103 -9.32 18.38 2.09
N ALA A 104 -8.36 17.86 2.85
CA ALA A 104 -8.56 17.57 4.26
C ALA A 104 -8.68 18.85 5.10
N ALA A 105 -9.69 18.88 5.99
CA ALA A 105 -9.89 19.93 6.98
C ALA A 105 -10.48 19.34 8.27
N GLY A 106 -10.13 19.94 9.42
CA GLY A 106 -10.62 19.49 10.73
C GLY A 106 -10.29 18.02 11.02
N SER A 107 -11.29 17.26 11.49
CA SER A 107 -11.16 15.84 11.85
C SER A 107 -10.75 14.93 10.68
N ARG A 108 -10.99 15.35 9.43
CA ARG A 108 -10.59 14.59 8.23
C ARG A 108 -9.07 14.53 8.05
N VAL A 109 -8.34 15.55 8.56
CA VAL A 109 -6.87 15.55 8.57
C VAL A 109 -6.35 14.45 9.48
N GLU A 110 -6.94 14.32 10.66
CA GLU A 110 -6.59 13.28 11.63
C GLU A 110 -6.86 11.88 11.04
N GLN A 111 -8.05 11.65 10.49
CA GLN A 111 -8.39 10.37 9.86
C GLN A 111 -7.40 10.01 8.73
N ALA A 112 -7.09 10.94 7.83
CA ALA A 112 -6.19 10.66 6.72
C ALA A 112 -4.76 10.36 7.21
N LYS A 113 -4.24 11.07 8.22
CA LYS A 113 -2.94 10.76 8.83
C LYS A 113 -2.92 9.38 9.49
N PHE A 114 -3.99 9.01 10.18
CA PHE A 114 -4.14 7.65 10.72
C PHE A 114 -4.09 6.61 9.60
N LEU A 115 -4.82 6.81 8.51
CA LEU A 115 -4.80 5.89 7.37
C LEU A 115 -3.42 5.81 6.72
N LYS A 116 -2.65 6.90 6.66
CA LYS A 116 -1.27 6.89 6.16
C LYS A 116 -0.37 6.00 7.03
N ILE A 117 -0.43 6.17 8.36
CA ILE A 117 0.29 5.31 9.31
C ILE A 117 -0.10 3.85 9.12
N LYS A 118 -1.40 3.57 8.95
CA LYS A 118 -1.91 2.22 8.71
C LYS A 118 -1.35 1.64 7.40
N ALA A 119 -1.39 2.38 6.29
CA ALA A 119 -0.87 1.95 5.00
C ALA A 119 0.64 1.64 5.09
N ALA A 120 1.41 2.57 5.66
CA ALA A 120 2.85 2.42 5.80
C ALA A 120 3.22 1.21 6.67
N PHE A 121 2.52 1.02 7.80
CA PHE A 121 2.74 -0.13 8.67
C PHE A 121 2.43 -1.47 7.97
N LEU A 122 1.30 -1.56 7.28
CA LEU A 122 0.91 -2.78 6.56
C LEU A 122 1.79 -3.04 5.32
N GLY A 123 2.39 -1.98 4.77
CA GLY A 123 3.35 -2.07 3.68
C GLY A 123 4.71 -2.65 4.06
N ILE A 124 5.02 -2.77 5.36
CA ILE A 124 6.27 -3.39 5.83
C ILE A 124 6.11 -4.92 5.78
N LYS A 125 6.71 -5.55 4.76
CA LYS A 125 6.78 -7.00 4.56
C LYS A 125 8.03 -7.61 5.18
N ASP A 126 9.17 -6.92 5.09
CA ASP A 126 10.46 -7.39 5.61
C ASP A 126 11.24 -6.22 6.22
N VAL A 127 11.23 -6.15 7.55
CA VAL A 127 11.89 -5.08 8.32
C VAL A 127 13.38 -4.96 7.99
N ASN A 128 14.06 -6.05 7.64
CA ASN A 128 15.49 -5.99 7.30
C ASN A 128 15.74 -5.22 6.00
N LYS A 129 14.80 -5.27 5.06
CA LYS A 129 14.87 -4.58 3.77
C LYS A 129 14.24 -3.19 3.82
N GLU A 130 13.16 -3.05 4.59
CA GLU A 130 12.29 -1.87 4.61
C GLU A 130 12.53 -1.01 5.86
N GLN A 131 13.78 -0.96 6.33
CA GLN A 131 14.18 -0.25 7.55
C GLN A 131 13.77 1.22 7.50
N LYS A 132 13.94 1.87 6.35
CA LYS A 132 13.54 3.27 6.15
C LYS A 132 12.04 3.46 6.33
N LEU A 133 11.21 2.61 5.72
CA LEU A 133 9.75 2.69 5.84
C LEU A 133 9.32 2.52 7.30
N MET A 134 9.90 1.55 8.03
CA MET A 134 9.67 1.38 9.46
C MET A 134 10.03 2.64 10.27
N LEU A 135 11.23 3.19 10.08
CA LEU A 135 11.71 4.35 10.84
C LEU A 135 10.88 5.60 10.55
N ASP A 136 10.58 5.84 9.28
CA ASP A 136 9.73 6.96 8.86
C ASP A 136 8.30 6.81 9.44
N THR A 137 7.75 5.59 9.44
CA THR A 137 6.43 5.32 10.04
C THR A 137 6.44 5.58 11.54
N LEU A 138 7.51 5.21 12.24
CA LEU A 138 7.66 5.47 13.69
C LEU A 138 7.64 6.98 13.99
N ILE A 139 8.31 7.79 13.17
CA ILE A 139 8.29 9.25 13.26
C ILE A 139 6.87 9.80 13.09
N GLU A 140 6.13 9.32 12.08
CA GLU A 140 4.75 9.77 11.85
C GLU A 140 3.79 9.34 12.96
N VAL A 141 4.00 8.15 13.53
CA VAL A 141 3.27 7.66 14.71
C VAL A 141 3.51 8.57 15.92
N ASP A 142 4.77 8.91 16.22
CA ASP A 142 5.10 9.80 17.35
C ASP A 142 4.49 11.20 17.17
N LYS A 143 4.53 11.74 15.94
CA LYS A 143 3.86 12.99 15.60
C LYS A 143 2.35 12.89 15.81
N PHE A 144 1.72 11.79 15.41
CA PHE A 144 0.28 11.58 15.56
C PHE A 144 -0.12 11.52 17.04
N VAL A 145 0.57 10.69 17.85
CA VAL A 145 0.30 10.55 19.28
C VAL A 145 0.42 11.89 20.00
N LYS A 146 1.43 12.69 19.66
CA LYS A 146 1.63 14.03 20.23
C LYS A 146 0.56 15.03 19.78
N ALA A 147 0.17 15.00 18.51
CA ALA A 147 -0.77 15.96 17.95
C ALA A 147 -2.24 15.65 18.31
N TYR A 148 -2.59 14.38 18.52
CA TYR A 148 -3.96 13.93 18.74
C TYR A 148 -4.08 13.03 19.99
N PRO A 149 -3.80 13.55 21.19
CA PRO A 149 -3.77 12.75 22.42
C PRO A 149 -5.14 12.18 22.84
N ASN A 150 -6.24 12.71 22.30
CA ASN A 150 -7.61 12.25 22.55
C ASN A 150 -8.25 11.63 21.29
N SER A 151 -7.43 11.21 20.32
CA SER A 151 -7.92 10.60 19.08
C SER A 151 -8.64 9.28 19.33
N ILE A 152 -9.73 9.04 18.60
CA ILE A 152 -10.37 7.72 18.54
C ILE A 152 -9.45 6.65 17.91
N TYR A 153 -8.46 7.06 17.11
CA TYR A 153 -7.51 6.18 16.45
C TYR A 153 -6.28 5.87 17.33
N LEU A 154 -6.12 6.58 18.44
CA LEU A 154 -4.94 6.48 19.29
C LEU A 154 -4.64 5.03 19.75
N PRO A 155 -5.60 4.20 20.17
CA PRO A 155 -5.31 2.82 20.59
C PRO A 155 -4.63 2.01 19.48
N VAL A 156 -5.07 2.16 18.23
CA VAL A 156 -4.50 1.47 17.07
C VAL A 156 -3.11 2.02 16.76
N VAL A 157 -2.96 3.35 16.73
CA VAL A 157 -1.67 4.01 16.47
C VAL A 157 -0.63 3.67 17.54
N SER A 158 -1.02 3.64 18.82
CA SER A 158 -0.15 3.21 19.92
C SER A 158 0.23 1.74 19.80
N THR A 159 -0.67 0.87 19.35
CA THR A 159 -0.33 -0.53 19.06
C THR A 159 0.71 -0.63 17.95
N VAL A 160 0.53 0.11 16.84
CA VAL A 160 1.51 0.21 15.76
C VAL A 160 2.86 0.71 16.28
N ARG A 161 2.85 1.73 17.14
CA ARG A 161 4.05 2.29 17.79
C ARG A 161 4.87 1.23 18.51
N VAL A 162 4.22 0.46 19.38
CA VAL A 162 4.87 -0.59 20.17
C VAL A 162 5.42 -1.68 19.24
N ARG A 163 4.65 -2.09 18.23
CA ARG A 163 5.10 -3.08 17.23
C ARG A 163 6.34 -2.61 16.45
N LEU A 164 6.38 -1.35 16.05
CA LEU A 164 7.54 -0.80 15.33
C LEU A 164 8.77 -0.68 16.23
N HIS A 165 8.62 -0.30 17.50
CA HIS A 165 9.73 -0.33 18.45
C HIS A 165 10.25 -1.76 18.71
N MET A 166 9.37 -2.76 18.84
CA MET A 166 9.79 -4.16 18.95
C MET A 166 10.56 -4.60 17.70
N SER A 167 10.05 -4.27 16.50
CA SER A 167 10.74 -4.58 15.23
C SER A 167 12.10 -3.92 15.14
N GLN A 168 12.22 -2.65 15.55
CA GLN A 168 13.48 -1.92 15.57
C GLN A 168 14.48 -2.53 16.56
N TYR A 169 14.01 -2.92 17.74
CA TYR A 169 14.83 -3.60 18.75
C TYR A 169 15.41 -4.90 18.17
N LEU A 170 14.55 -5.78 17.64
CA LEU A 170 14.98 -7.04 17.04
C LEU A 170 15.93 -6.86 15.86
N LEU A 171 15.70 -5.84 15.03
CA LEU A 171 16.59 -5.51 13.92
C LEU A 171 18.00 -5.18 14.44
N ASN A 172 18.11 -4.34 15.47
CA ASN A 172 19.40 -3.98 16.05
C ASN A 172 20.11 -5.21 16.65
N GLU A 173 19.41 -6.07 17.37
CA GLU A 173 19.96 -7.34 17.90
C GLU A 173 20.49 -8.24 16.78
N ASN A 174 19.71 -8.40 15.70
CA ASN A 174 20.10 -9.23 14.55
C ASN A 174 21.35 -8.67 13.86
N VAL A 175 21.46 -7.35 13.76
CA VAL A 175 22.63 -6.69 13.16
C VAL A 175 23.85 -6.81 14.07
N ALA A 176 23.69 -6.63 15.39
CA ALA A 176 24.76 -6.85 16.36
C ALA A 176 25.32 -8.27 16.26
N SER A 177 24.44 -9.28 16.35
CA SER A 177 24.81 -10.69 16.22
C SER A 177 25.46 -11.05 14.88
N LEU A 178 25.06 -10.39 13.79
CA LEU A 178 25.74 -10.55 12.50
C LEU A 178 27.18 -10.03 12.57
N TYR A 179 27.42 -8.86 13.17
CA TYR A 179 28.76 -8.31 13.31
C TYR A 179 29.65 -9.15 14.24
N ASP A 180 29.11 -9.68 15.33
CA ASP A 180 29.85 -10.59 16.23
C ASP A 180 30.34 -11.84 15.50
N ARG A 181 29.46 -12.49 14.71
CA ARG A 181 29.84 -13.66 13.92
C ARG A 181 30.92 -13.38 12.88
N LEU A 182 31.08 -12.11 12.48
CA LEU A 182 32.12 -11.67 11.55
C LEU A 182 33.39 -11.20 12.27
N GLY A 183 33.45 -11.28 13.60
CA GLY A 183 34.57 -10.79 14.42
C GLY A 183 34.71 -9.26 14.40
N LYS A 184 33.60 -8.54 14.27
CA LYS A 184 33.54 -7.07 14.18
C LYS A 184 32.95 -6.46 15.46
N ASP A 185 33.54 -6.76 16.60
CA ASP A 185 33.02 -6.47 17.95
C ASP A 185 32.62 -4.99 18.14
N LYS A 186 33.45 -4.04 17.67
CA LYS A 186 33.12 -2.60 17.75
C LYS A 186 31.85 -2.22 17.00
N ALA A 187 31.58 -2.89 15.87
CA ALA A 187 30.36 -2.66 15.10
C ALA A 187 29.14 -3.29 15.77
N ALA A 188 29.30 -4.46 16.39
CA ALA A 188 28.24 -5.09 17.16
C ALA A 188 27.82 -4.23 18.36
N GLU A 189 28.79 -3.76 19.15
CA GLU A 189 28.58 -2.88 20.31
C GLU A 189 27.79 -1.60 19.94
N ILE A 190 28.01 -1.04 18.75
CA ILE A 190 27.23 0.12 18.27
C ILE A 190 25.73 -0.21 18.18
N TYR A 191 25.36 -1.40 17.69
CA TYR A 191 23.97 -1.79 17.54
C TYR A 191 23.34 -2.27 18.85
N GLU A 192 24.10 -2.93 19.73
CA GLU A 192 23.66 -3.24 21.09
C GLU A 192 23.32 -1.96 21.86
N ASN A 193 24.19 -0.95 21.76
CA ASN A 193 23.98 0.34 22.41
C ASN A 193 22.76 1.12 21.88
N LYS A 194 22.30 0.85 20.65
CA LYS A 194 21.04 1.44 20.15
C LYS A 194 19.83 0.93 20.92
N ASN A 195 19.91 -0.29 21.47
CA ASN A 195 18.86 -0.87 22.29
C ASN A 195 18.98 -0.50 23.78
N ALA A 196 20.14 0.01 24.24
CA ALA A 196 20.38 0.31 25.65
C ALA A 196 19.37 1.30 26.27
N HIS A 197 18.76 2.18 25.47
CA HIS A 197 17.76 3.15 25.93
C HIS A 197 16.31 2.73 25.59
N SER A 198 16.13 1.52 25.07
CA SER A 198 14.81 0.98 24.76
C SER A 198 14.04 0.72 26.07
N PRO A 199 12.76 1.11 26.15
CA PRO A 199 11.91 0.69 27.26
C PRO A 199 11.49 -0.79 27.16
N LEU A 200 11.78 -1.44 26.02
CA LEU A 200 11.53 -2.86 25.75
C LEU A 200 12.82 -3.65 25.96
N ASN A 201 12.67 -4.87 26.45
CA ASN A 201 13.72 -5.89 26.51
C ASN A 201 13.37 -7.08 25.62
N MET A 202 14.37 -7.91 25.32
CA MET A 202 14.14 -9.13 24.53
C MET A 202 13.05 -10.05 25.11
N ALA A 203 12.96 -10.14 26.45
CA ALA A 203 11.94 -10.94 27.13
C ALA A 203 10.49 -10.45 26.93
N ASP A 204 10.32 -9.16 26.60
CA ASP A 204 9.03 -8.53 26.34
C ASP A 204 8.53 -8.84 24.91
N ILE A 205 9.41 -9.29 24.02
CA ILE A 205 9.13 -9.53 22.61
C ILE A 205 8.89 -11.02 22.38
N LYS A 206 7.63 -11.39 22.17
CA LYS A 206 7.23 -12.75 21.84
C LYS A 206 6.83 -12.85 20.38
N ALA A 207 7.32 -13.89 19.70
CA ALA A 207 6.81 -14.25 18.38
C ALA A 207 5.30 -14.55 18.48
N PRO A 208 4.50 -14.19 17.46
CA PRO A 208 3.10 -14.56 17.44
C PRO A 208 2.97 -16.09 17.43
N GLU A 209 2.00 -16.61 18.18
CA GLU A 209 1.70 -18.04 18.15
C GLU A 209 1.28 -18.44 16.74
N ILE A 210 2.04 -19.34 16.13
CA ILE A 210 1.76 -19.85 14.79
C ILE A 210 0.74 -20.97 14.96
N GLY A 211 -0.44 -20.82 14.36
CA GLY A 211 -1.44 -21.88 14.35
C GLY A 211 -0.93 -23.13 13.63
N PHE A 212 -1.41 -24.31 14.02
CA PHE A 212 -1.02 -25.59 13.42
C PHE A 212 -1.11 -25.58 11.87
N VAL A 213 -2.16 -25.00 11.31
CA VAL A 213 -2.38 -24.92 9.86
C VAL A 213 -1.30 -24.07 9.16
N ASP A 214 -0.95 -22.91 9.72
CA ASP A 214 0.09 -22.02 9.18
C ASP A 214 1.49 -22.62 9.27
N SER A 215 1.71 -23.53 10.23
CA SER A 215 2.99 -24.24 10.34
C SER A 215 3.21 -25.29 9.23
N ILE A 216 2.13 -25.79 8.62
CA ILE A 216 2.16 -26.81 7.57
C ILE A 216 2.18 -26.20 6.16
N LEU A 217 1.61 -25.01 5.99
CA LEU A 217 1.48 -24.33 4.69
C LEU A 217 2.68 -23.43 4.32
N LYS A 218 3.66 -23.26 5.22
CA LYS A 218 4.94 -22.59 4.93
C LYS A 218 5.90 -23.52 4.20
#